data_AF-A0A377XLF8-F1
#
_entry.id   AF-A0A377XLF8-F1
#
_cell.length_a   1.000
_cell.length_b   1.000
_cell.length_c   1.000
_cell.angle_alpha   90.00
_cell.angle_beta   90.00
_cell.angle_gamma   90.00
#
_symmetry.space_group_name_H-M   'P 1'
#
loop_
_entity.id
_entity.type
_entity.pdbx_description
1 polymer ?
#
loop_
_entity_poly.entity_id
_entity_poly.type
_entity_poly.pdbx_seq_one_letter_code
_entity_poly.pdbx_strand_id
1 'polypeptide(L)'
;MDSPDFGRTIATAVRALTAVSDMSDIQSVPSVAAGNAASHAIGLGQMNLHGTWHGKALPTAARRAGLHQYLLHTVTWHALHTSMQLARERGQRFAGFEQSRYASGAYFDKYLQEEWQPKTERVRTLFARAGISLPDRDKWRQLRDDVMRYGIYNRYLQAVPPTGSISYINHATSSIHPIVSKIEIRKEGKTGRVYYPAPFMNNDNLALYQDAYEIGRRRSLTLTPRRRATSTRGCR
;
A
#
# COMPACT_ATOMS: atom_id res chain seq x y z
N MET A 1 -0.43 -7.81 8.78
CA MET A 1 -0.51 -7.44 10.21
C MET A 1 -0.05 -8.57 11.12
N ASP A 2 0.10 -9.79 10.61
CA ASP A 2 0.52 -10.94 11.41
C ASP A 2 2.05 -11.20 11.32
N SER A 3 2.80 -10.30 10.68
CA SER A 3 4.26 -10.36 10.61
C SER A 3 4.87 -9.71 11.86
N PRO A 4 5.90 -10.31 12.49
CA PRO A 4 6.57 -9.75 13.66
C PRO A 4 7.39 -8.49 13.33
N ASP A 5 7.79 -8.30 12.07
CA ASP A 5 8.52 -7.12 11.62
C ASP A 5 7.87 -6.56 10.35
N PHE A 6 6.99 -5.59 10.55
CA PHE A 6 6.27 -4.92 9.48
C PHE A 6 7.18 -4.04 8.62
N GLY A 7 8.14 -3.36 9.24
CA GLY A 7 9.07 -2.47 8.54
C GLY A 7 9.95 -3.25 7.57
N ARG A 8 10.48 -4.39 7.99
CA ARG A 8 11.27 -5.28 7.14
C ARG A 8 10.46 -5.82 5.97
N THR A 9 9.19 -6.20 6.15
CA THR A 9 8.32 -6.64 5.05
C THR A 9 8.24 -5.57 3.95
N ILE A 10 8.00 -4.30 4.33
CA ILE A 10 7.92 -3.20 3.36
C ILE A 10 9.28 -2.92 2.73
N ALA A 11 10.35 -2.91 3.52
CA ALA A 11 11.70 -2.67 3.02
C ALA A 11 12.13 -3.72 1.99
N THR A 12 11.88 -5.01 2.26
CA THR A 12 12.15 -6.10 1.33
C THR A 12 11.35 -5.94 0.04
N ALA A 13 10.06 -5.61 0.12
CA ALA A 13 9.22 -5.40 -1.07
C ALA A 13 9.71 -4.22 -1.93
N VAL A 14 10.07 -3.09 -1.31
CA VAL A 14 10.62 -1.93 -2.02
C VAL A 14 11.95 -2.28 -2.69
N ARG A 15 12.85 -2.97 -2.00
CA ARG A 15 14.14 -3.40 -2.57
C ARG A 15 13.96 -4.39 -3.73
N ALA A 16 13.04 -5.36 -3.59
CA ALA A 16 12.74 -6.32 -4.65
C ALA A 16 12.17 -5.63 -5.90
N LEU A 17 11.19 -4.73 -5.73
CA LEU A 17 10.62 -3.96 -6.85
C LEU A 17 11.66 -3.03 -7.48
N THR A 18 12.55 -2.45 -6.66
CA THR A 18 13.65 -1.62 -7.15
C THR A 18 14.62 -2.44 -7.99
N ALA A 19 14.97 -3.65 -7.54
CA ALA A 19 15.82 -4.55 -8.33
C ALA A 19 15.18 -4.90 -9.68
N VAL A 20 13.86 -5.11 -9.75
CA VAL A 20 13.15 -5.30 -11.03
C VAL A 20 13.32 -4.08 -11.93
N SER A 21 13.17 -2.86 -11.41
CA SER A 21 13.42 -1.63 -12.17
C SER A 21 14.87 -1.55 -12.64
N ASP A 22 15.85 -1.81 -11.77
CA ASP A 22 17.28 -1.74 -12.11
C ASP A 22 17.68 -2.77 -13.19
N MET A 23 17.12 -3.98 -13.14
CA MET A 23 17.40 -5.06 -14.10
C MET A 23 16.65 -4.89 -15.43
N SER A 24 15.70 -3.96 -15.52
CA SER A 24 14.87 -3.78 -16.71
C SER A 24 15.54 -2.85 -17.72
N ASP A 25 15.87 -3.38 -18.90
CA ASP A 25 16.31 -2.61 -20.07
C ASP A 25 15.42 -2.91 -21.29
N ILE A 26 14.54 -1.97 -21.64
CA ILE A 26 13.58 -2.11 -22.74
C ILE A 26 14.17 -1.50 -24.01
N GLN A 27 15.09 -2.23 -24.63
CA GLN A 27 15.87 -1.77 -25.79
C GLN A 27 15.02 -1.45 -27.02
N SER A 28 13.86 -2.09 -27.16
CA SER A 28 12.92 -1.83 -28.26
C SER A 28 12.29 -0.44 -28.20
N VAL A 29 12.31 0.24 -27.05
CA VAL A 29 11.73 1.57 -26.86
C VAL A 29 12.65 2.42 -25.99
N PRO A 30 13.63 3.14 -26.60
CA PRO A 30 14.65 3.89 -25.86
C PRO A 30 14.10 4.89 -24.83
N SER A 31 12.96 5.51 -25.11
CA SER A 31 12.31 6.44 -24.17
C SER A 31 11.78 5.76 -22.90
N VAL A 32 11.37 4.48 -22.99
CA VAL A 32 10.94 3.68 -21.84
C VAL A 32 12.14 3.28 -21.00
N ALA A 33 13.22 2.81 -21.63
CA ALA A 33 14.47 2.49 -20.94
C ALA A 33 15.04 3.72 -20.21
N ALA A 34 15.14 4.86 -20.91
CA ALA A 34 15.59 6.12 -20.32
C ALA A 34 14.68 6.59 -19.18
N GLY A 35 13.36 6.47 -19.33
CA GLY A 35 12.40 6.83 -18.28
C GLY A 35 12.52 5.96 -17.03
N ASN A 36 12.72 4.66 -17.20
CA ASN A 36 12.95 3.73 -16.09
C ASN A 36 14.28 4.04 -15.38
N ALA A 37 15.39 4.14 -16.13
CA ALA A 37 16.71 4.45 -15.59
C ALA A 37 16.77 5.82 -14.90
N ALA A 38 16.03 6.82 -15.38
CA ALA A 38 16.00 8.14 -14.76
C ALA A 38 15.12 8.20 -13.50
N SER A 39 14.06 7.40 -13.42
CA SER A 39 13.04 7.54 -12.35
C SER A 39 13.12 6.48 -11.27
N HIS A 40 13.66 5.29 -11.57
CA HIS A 40 13.62 4.10 -10.73
C HIS A 40 12.23 3.86 -10.12
N ALA A 41 11.17 4.19 -10.87
CA ALA A 41 9.82 4.24 -10.35
C ALA A 41 9.27 2.82 -10.11
N ILE A 42 8.70 2.61 -8.93
CA ILE A 42 8.10 1.33 -8.54
C ILE A 42 6.62 1.49 -8.16
N GLY A 43 5.93 0.36 -8.06
CA GLY A 43 4.51 0.29 -7.73
C GLY A 43 4.23 -0.71 -6.61
N LEU A 44 4.51 -0.34 -5.37
CA LEU A 44 4.11 -1.13 -4.21
C LEU A 44 2.58 -1.02 -4.02
N GLY A 45 1.91 -2.16 -4.16
CA GLY A 45 0.46 -2.29 -4.01
C GLY A 45 0.05 -2.96 -2.69
N GLN A 46 -1.26 -3.01 -2.47
CA GLN A 46 -1.88 -3.70 -1.36
C GLN A 46 -3.06 -4.52 -1.87
N MET A 47 -3.32 -5.64 -1.21
CA MET A 47 -4.49 -6.48 -1.45
C MET A 47 -5.03 -7.06 -0.15
N ASN A 48 -6.13 -7.80 -0.24
CA ASN A 48 -6.78 -8.47 0.89
C ASN A 48 -7.39 -7.55 1.95
N LEU A 49 -7.76 -6.30 1.59
CA LEU A 49 -8.29 -5.37 2.59
C LEU A 49 -9.63 -5.86 3.16
N HIS A 50 -10.54 -6.29 2.29
CA HIS A 50 -11.86 -6.75 2.69
C HIS A 50 -11.78 -8.04 3.51
N GLY A 51 -10.93 -8.99 3.11
CA GLY A 51 -10.65 -10.20 3.88
C GLY A 51 -10.08 -9.89 5.27
N THR A 52 -9.16 -8.92 5.37
CA THR A 52 -8.55 -8.51 6.65
C THR A 52 -9.57 -7.91 7.61
N TRP A 53 -10.53 -7.12 7.12
CA TRP A 53 -11.57 -6.52 7.97
C TRP A 53 -12.42 -7.58 8.67
N HIS A 54 -12.80 -8.62 7.94
CA HIS A 54 -13.69 -9.66 8.44
C HIS A 54 -12.94 -10.71 9.25
N GLY A 55 -11.72 -11.07 8.85
CA GLY A 55 -10.82 -11.90 9.66
C GLY A 55 -10.46 -11.28 11.01
N LYS A 56 -10.54 -9.94 11.15
CA LYS A 56 -10.36 -9.23 12.44
C LYS A 56 -11.68 -8.79 13.10
N ALA A 57 -12.82 -9.26 12.58
CA ALA A 57 -14.17 -8.98 13.06
C ALA A 57 -14.42 -7.47 13.32
N LEU A 58 -14.18 -6.63 12.30
CA LEU A 58 -14.44 -5.19 12.37
C LEU A 58 -15.86 -4.84 11.90
N PRO A 59 -16.79 -4.51 12.82
CA PRO A 59 -18.22 -4.46 12.51
C PRO A 59 -18.65 -3.19 11.75
N THR A 60 -17.95 -2.07 11.94
CA THR A 60 -18.39 -0.76 11.43
C THR A 60 -17.52 -0.25 10.30
N ALA A 61 -18.12 0.42 9.31
CA ALA A 61 -17.41 1.10 8.22
C ALA A 61 -16.32 2.08 8.71
N ALA A 62 -16.59 2.84 9.79
CA ALA A 62 -15.62 3.79 10.36
C ALA A 62 -14.34 3.09 10.87
N ARG A 63 -14.47 1.98 11.60
CA ARG A 63 -13.33 1.18 12.07
C ARG A 63 -12.54 0.57 10.91
N ARG A 64 -13.23 0.10 9.87
CA ARG A 64 -12.64 -0.48 8.64
C ARG A 64 -11.81 0.56 7.87
N ALA A 65 -12.38 1.75 7.63
CA ALA A 65 -11.70 2.86 6.98
C ALA A 65 -10.51 3.36 7.81
N GLY A 66 -10.68 3.49 9.13
CA GLY A 66 -9.61 3.92 10.04
C GLY A 66 -8.41 2.98 10.01
N LEU A 67 -8.62 1.66 10.16
CA LEU A 67 -7.53 0.67 10.10
C LEU A 67 -6.70 0.83 8.82
N HIS A 68 -7.37 0.94 7.67
CA HIS A 68 -6.68 1.03 6.39
C HIS A 68 -5.88 2.33 6.24
N GLN A 69 -6.42 3.45 6.72
CA GLN A 69 -5.73 4.74 6.70
C GLN A 69 -4.41 4.69 7.50
N TYR A 70 -4.42 4.11 8.70
CA TYR A 70 -3.20 3.96 9.50
C TYR A 70 -2.21 2.94 8.91
N LEU A 71 -2.70 1.87 8.29
CA LEU A 71 -1.84 0.92 7.57
C LEU A 71 -1.13 1.59 6.40
N LEU A 72 -1.87 2.31 5.54
CA LEU A 72 -1.31 3.07 4.43
C LEU A 72 -0.29 4.11 4.90
N HIS A 73 -0.61 4.82 5.99
CA HIS A 73 0.30 5.80 6.59
C HIS A 73 1.63 5.14 7.00
N THR A 74 1.56 4.01 7.69
CA THR A 74 2.73 3.24 8.14
C THR A 74 3.54 2.68 6.98
N VAL A 75 2.87 2.10 5.96
CA VAL A 75 3.52 1.63 4.73
C VAL A 75 4.24 2.77 4.01
N THR A 76 3.61 3.95 3.95
CA THR A 76 4.20 5.11 3.28
C THR A 76 5.48 5.57 3.96
N TRP A 77 5.50 5.62 5.29
CA TRP A 77 6.71 5.96 6.05
C TRP A 77 7.84 4.98 5.76
N HIS A 78 7.59 3.67 5.90
CA HIS A 78 8.62 2.65 5.66
C HIS A 78 9.10 2.62 4.21
N ALA A 79 8.21 2.84 3.24
CA ALA A 79 8.58 2.87 1.83
C ALA A 79 9.50 4.06 1.51
N LEU A 80 9.18 5.25 2.02
CA LEU A 80 10.02 6.44 1.86
C LEU A 80 11.35 6.28 2.57
N HIS A 81 11.34 5.79 3.81
CA HIS A 81 12.55 5.50 4.57
C HIS A 81 13.46 4.51 3.83
N THR A 82 12.91 3.44 3.27
CA THR A 82 13.69 2.46 2.50
C THR A 82 14.27 3.09 1.22
N SER A 83 13.50 3.91 0.51
CA SER A 83 13.96 4.61 -0.69
C SER A 83 15.06 5.64 -0.38
N MET A 84 14.98 6.30 0.78
CA MET A 84 16.04 7.17 1.31
C MET A 84 17.31 6.38 1.63
N GLN A 85 17.17 5.24 2.31
CA GLN A 85 18.29 4.34 2.58
C GLN A 85 18.96 3.87 1.28
N LEU A 86 18.17 3.47 0.27
CA LEU A 86 18.70 3.10 -1.05
C LEU A 86 19.48 4.25 -1.70
N ALA A 87 18.99 5.49 -1.60
CA ALA A 87 19.71 6.65 -2.14
C ALA A 87 21.04 6.87 -1.44
N ARG A 88 21.06 6.73 -0.10
CA ARG A 88 22.28 6.84 0.71
C ARG A 88 23.27 5.72 0.43
N GLU A 89 22.81 4.47 0.31
CA GLU A 89 23.63 3.29 0.03
C GLU A 89 24.27 3.35 -1.36
N ARG A 90 23.54 3.87 -2.34
CA ARG A 90 23.98 3.90 -3.75
C ARG A 90 24.61 5.22 -4.17
N GLY A 91 24.52 6.26 -3.35
CA GLY A 91 24.97 7.61 -3.70
C GLY A 91 24.20 8.25 -4.86
N GLN A 92 22.99 7.77 -5.16
CA GLN A 92 22.20 8.20 -6.31
C GLN A 92 20.74 8.46 -5.91
N ARG A 93 20.14 9.46 -6.56
CA ARG A 93 18.73 9.85 -6.40
C ARG A 93 18.07 9.82 -7.78
N PHE A 94 16.74 9.73 -7.83
CA PHE A 94 16.04 9.84 -9.11
C PHE A 94 16.34 11.18 -9.81
N ALA A 95 16.33 11.17 -11.13
CA ALA A 95 16.57 12.35 -11.95
C ALA A 95 15.53 13.45 -11.70
N GLY A 96 16.01 14.65 -11.40
CA GLY A 96 15.17 15.80 -11.07
C GLY A 96 14.67 15.81 -9.61
N PHE A 97 15.37 15.13 -8.69
CA PHE A 97 15.04 15.17 -7.26
C PHE A 97 14.97 16.60 -6.71
N GLU A 98 15.90 17.47 -7.07
CA GLU A 98 16.00 18.84 -6.53
C GLU A 98 14.77 19.71 -6.85
N GLN A 99 14.06 19.42 -7.95
CA GLN A 99 12.83 20.13 -8.31
C GLN A 99 11.58 19.53 -7.66
N SER A 100 11.73 18.48 -6.86
CA SER A 100 10.60 17.76 -6.28
C SER A 100 10.16 18.34 -4.92
N ARG A 101 8.91 18.07 -4.55
CA ARG A 101 8.39 18.35 -3.20
C ARG A 101 9.10 17.56 -2.08
N TYR A 102 9.90 16.55 -2.42
CA TYR A 102 10.74 15.85 -1.45
C TYR A 102 11.95 16.69 -1.08
N ALA A 103 12.60 17.31 -2.06
CA ALA A 103 13.75 18.18 -1.84
C ALA A 103 13.37 19.44 -1.05
N SER A 104 12.21 20.03 -1.34
CA SER A 104 11.73 21.19 -0.58
C SER A 104 11.14 20.85 0.81
N GLY A 105 10.94 19.57 1.11
CA GLY A 105 10.28 19.13 2.35
C GLY A 105 8.74 19.27 2.36
N ALA A 106 8.15 19.99 1.40
CA ALA A 106 6.71 20.26 1.34
C ALA A 106 5.82 19.00 1.24
N TYR A 107 6.39 17.87 0.78
CA TYR A 107 5.68 16.58 0.79
C TYR A 107 5.26 16.14 2.21
N PHE A 108 6.04 16.52 3.22
CA PHE A 108 5.91 16.04 4.60
C PHE A 108 4.95 16.86 5.46
N ASP A 109 4.56 18.06 5.02
CA ASP A 109 3.72 18.99 5.81
C ASP A 109 2.44 18.33 6.34
N LYS A 110 1.75 17.55 5.51
CA LYS A 110 0.53 16.82 5.89
C LYS A 110 0.74 15.79 7.01
N TYR A 111 1.95 15.23 7.14
CA TYR A 111 2.29 14.30 8.22
C TYR A 111 2.80 15.02 9.47
N LEU A 112 3.20 16.29 9.33
CA LEU A 112 3.68 17.13 10.43
C LEU A 112 2.59 18.03 11.02
N GLN A 113 1.51 18.29 10.29
CA GLN A 113 0.41 19.16 10.74
C GLN A 113 -0.71 18.38 11.44
N GLU A 114 -0.97 17.14 11.03
CA GLU A 114 -2.04 16.32 11.58
C GLU A 114 -1.49 15.26 12.57
N GLU A 115 -2.28 14.94 13.59
CA GLU A 115 -1.96 13.84 14.50
C GLU A 115 -2.51 12.51 13.95
N TRP A 116 -1.59 11.58 13.64
CA TRP A 116 -1.91 10.28 13.03
C TRP A 116 -2.06 9.16 14.06
N GLN A 117 -2.95 9.37 15.04
CA GLN A 117 -3.23 8.39 16.10
C GLN A 117 -4.58 7.67 15.91
N PRO A 118 -4.71 6.36 16.24
CA PRO A 118 -5.96 5.62 16.16
C PRO A 118 -7.09 6.25 16.97
N LYS A 119 -8.16 6.65 16.28
CA LYS A 119 -9.36 7.26 16.92
C LYS A 119 -10.20 6.29 17.75
N THR A 120 -10.00 4.98 17.59
CA THR A 120 -10.80 3.96 18.29
C THR A 120 -9.89 2.98 18.99
N GLU A 121 -10.27 2.60 20.21
CA GLU A 121 -9.50 1.65 21.03
C GLU A 121 -9.28 0.32 20.31
N ARG A 122 -10.31 -0.18 19.62
CA ARG A 122 -10.18 -1.43 18.84
C ARG A 122 -9.06 -1.38 17.80
N VAL A 123 -8.91 -0.26 17.09
CA VAL A 123 -7.83 -0.11 16.10
C VAL A 123 -6.48 0.00 16.81
N ARG A 124 -6.39 0.75 17.92
CA ARG A 124 -5.18 0.83 18.75
C ARG A 124 -4.73 -0.55 19.22
N THR A 125 -5.65 -1.35 19.77
CA THR A 125 -5.40 -2.72 20.23
C THR A 125 -4.93 -3.62 19.08
N LEU A 126 -5.48 -3.46 17.86
CA LEU A 126 -5.06 -4.26 16.70
C LEU A 126 -3.60 -3.98 16.32
N PHE A 127 -3.19 -2.72 16.27
CA PHE A 127 -1.80 -2.35 15.98
C PHE A 127 -0.85 -2.82 17.10
N ALA A 128 -1.25 -2.65 18.36
CA ALA A 128 -0.47 -3.12 19.51
C ALA A 128 -0.27 -4.63 19.50
N ARG A 129 -1.33 -5.42 19.28
CA ARG A 129 -1.26 -6.89 19.16
C ARG A 129 -0.41 -7.35 17.97
N ALA A 130 -0.42 -6.57 16.89
CA ALA A 130 0.40 -6.82 15.71
C ALA A 130 1.87 -6.38 15.89
N GLY A 131 2.23 -5.74 17.00
CA GLY A 131 3.57 -5.16 17.21
C GLY A 131 3.90 -4.02 16.24
N ILE A 132 2.89 -3.41 15.60
CA ILE A 132 3.10 -2.35 14.61
C ILE A 132 3.07 -0.99 15.29
N SER A 133 4.23 -0.35 15.40
CA SER A 133 4.35 1.04 15.86
C SER A 133 4.00 1.99 14.72
N LEU A 134 3.00 2.85 14.94
CA LEU A 134 2.70 3.93 14.01
C LEU A 134 3.82 4.99 14.06
N PRO A 135 4.27 5.51 12.91
CA PRO A 135 5.26 6.57 12.89
C PRO A 135 4.66 7.84 13.50
N ASP A 136 5.30 8.33 14.56
CA ASP A 136 4.96 9.59 15.21
C ASP A 136 5.50 10.79 14.41
N ARG A 137 5.17 11.99 14.90
CA ARG A 137 5.57 13.25 14.28
C ARG A 137 7.08 13.41 14.21
N ASP A 138 7.82 12.89 15.19
CA ASP A 138 9.27 13.02 15.26
C ASP A 138 9.97 12.09 14.26
N LYS A 139 9.47 10.86 14.10
CA LYS A 139 9.89 9.96 13.01
C LYS A 139 9.64 10.56 11.63
N TRP A 140 8.54 11.28 11.45
CA TRP A 140 8.28 12.00 10.20
C TRP A 140 9.20 13.20 10.01
N ARG A 141 9.50 13.94 11.07
CA ARG A 141 10.45 15.07 11.03
C ARG A 141 11.86 14.59 10.68
N GLN A 142 12.32 13.54 11.35
CA GLN A 142 13.61 12.91 11.06
C GLN A 142 13.67 12.42 9.61
N LEU A 143 12.63 11.71 9.16
CA LEU A 143 12.57 11.23 7.78
C LEU A 143 12.57 12.37 6.75
N ARG A 144 11.88 13.48 7.03
CA ARG A 144 11.93 14.67 6.17
C ARG A 144 13.37 15.18 6.05
N ASP A 145 14.05 15.36 7.17
CA ASP A 145 15.39 15.92 7.20
C ASP A 145 16.40 14.99 6.50
N ASP A 146 16.27 13.67 6.71
CA ASP A 146 17.06 12.66 6.01
C ASP A 146 16.77 12.63 4.50
N VAL A 147 15.50 12.75 4.09
CA VAL A 147 15.13 12.81 2.67
C VAL A 147 15.63 14.10 2.02
N MET A 148 15.56 15.24 2.70
CA MET A 148 16.11 16.48 2.15
C MET A 148 17.63 16.40 2.00
N ARG A 149 18.32 15.72 2.92
CA ARG A 149 19.78 15.56 2.90
C ARG A 149 20.28 14.50 1.90
N TYR A 150 19.71 13.30 1.93
CA TYR A 150 20.19 12.14 1.17
C TYR A 150 19.36 11.86 -0.09
N GLY A 151 18.17 12.46 -0.18
CA GLY A 151 17.18 12.17 -1.21
C GLY A 151 16.51 10.82 -1.10
N ILE A 152 15.86 10.42 -2.19
CA ILE A 152 15.25 9.10 -2.35
C ILE A 152 15.61 8.52 -3.71
N TYR A 153 15.74 7.19 -3.78
CA TYR A 153 16.15 6.50 -4.99
C TYR A 153 15.01 6.40 -6.00
N ASN A 154 13.82 6.01 -5.54
CA ASN A 154 12.64 5.83 -6.38
C ASN A 154 11.79 7.10 -6.45
N ARG A 155 11.48 7.59 -7.66
CA ARG A 155 10.60 8.76 -7.87
C ARG A 155 9.17 8.54 -7.41
N TYR A 156 8.64 7.33 -7.64
CA TYR A 156 7.32 6.90 -7.19
C TYR A 156 7.44 5.55 -6.49
N LEU A 157 6.70 5.38 -5.39
CA LEU A 157 6.82 4.19 -4.53
C LEU A 157 5.58 3.32 -4.52
N GLN A 158 4.39 3.93 -4.48
CA GLN A 158 3.15 3.18 -4.25
C GLN A 158 2.18 3.32 -5.42
N ALA A 159 1.63 2.18 -5.82
CA ALA A 159 0.55 2.08 -6.78
C ALA A 159 -0.31 0.87 -6.42
N VAL A 160 -1.61 1.07 -6.24
CA VAL A 160 -2.55 -0.01 -5.94
C VAL A 160 -3.29 -0.40 -7.23
N PRO A 161 -2.84 -1.44 -7.96
CA PRO A 161 -3.56 -1.98 -9.11
C PRO A 161 -4.69 -2.93 -8.65
N PRO A 162 -5.60 -3.31 -9.56
CA PRO A 162 -6.37 -4.54 -9.39
C PRO A 162 -5.41 -5.74 -9.36
N THR A 163 -5.66 -6.69 -8.47
CA THR A 163 -4.85 -7.91 -8.39
C THR A 163 -5.64 -9.05 -8.99
N GLY A 164 -5.30 -9.44 -10.21
CA GLY A 164 -5.97 -10.50 -10.97
C GLY A 164 -5.72 -11.89 -10.40
N SER A 165 -5.24 -12.82 -11.23
CA SER A 165 -5.02 -14.22 -10.84
C SER A 165 -4.07 -14.40 -9.65
N ILE A 166 -3.11 -13.49 -9.45
CA ILE A 166 -2.20 -13.49 -8.31
C ILE A 166 -2.92 -13.44 -6.95
N SER A 167 -4.13 -12.87 -6.90
CA SER A 167 -4.91 -12.81 -5.66
C SER A 167 -5.47 -14.18 -5.25
N TYR A 168 -5.75 -15.06 -6.22
CA TYR A 168 -6.17 -16.44 -5.93
C TYR A 168 -5.02 -17.26 -5.35
N ILE A 169 -3.82 -17.10 -5.91
CA ILE A 169 -2.61 -17.79 -5.42
C ILE A 169 -2.27 -17.34 -4.00
N ASN A 170 -2.33 -16.03 -3.75
CA ASN A 170 -2.02 -15.45 -2.44
C ASN A 170 -3.17 -15.56 -1.42
N HIS A 171 -4.28 -16.22 -1.80
CA HIS A 171 -5.52 -16.29 -1.05
C HIS A 171 -5.96 -14.94 -0.45
N ALA A 172 -6.12 -13.95 -1.32
CA ALA A 172 -6.45 -12.57 -0.99
C ALA A 172 -7.74 -12.11 -1.69
N THR A 173 -8.50 -11.22 -1.05
CA THR A 173 -9.51 -10.44 -1.80
C THR A 173 -8.79 -9.48 -2.75
N SER A 174 -9.33 -9.30 -3.95
CA SER A 174 -8.67 -8.47 -4.97
C SER A 174 -8.52 -7.02 -4.50
N SER A 175 -7.28 -6.52 -4.54
CA SER A 175 -6.93 -5.13 -4.20
C SER A 175 -7.51 -4.69 -2.84
N ILE A 176 -7.90 -3.42 -2.75
CA ILE A 176 -8.46 -2.79 -1.55
C ILE A 176 -9.98 -2.54 -1.63
N HIS A 177 -10.63 -2.98 -2.71
CA HIS A 177 -12.08 -2.83 -2.87
C HIS A 177 -12.84 -4.04 -2.29
N PRO A 178 -14.17 -3.93 -2.08
CA PRO A 178 -14.97 -5.06 -1.67
C PRO A 178 -14.94 -6.23 -2.65
N ILE A 179 -15.39 -7.41 -2.20
CA ILE A 179 -15.44 -8.61 -3.04
C ILE A 179 -16.52 -8.44 -4.12
N VAL A 180 -16.35 -9.09 -5.27
CA VAL A 180 -17.35 -9.09 -6.33
C VAL A 180 -18.43 -10.16 -6.13
N SER A 181 -18.10 -11.21 -5.39
CA SER A 181 -18.98 -12.31 -4.99
C SER A 181 -18.40 -13.00 -3.75
N LYS A 182 -19.24 -13.67 -2.96
CA LYS A 182 -18.82 -14.54 -1.86
C LYS A 182 -18.05 -15.76 -2.37
N ILE A 183 -18.54 -16.37 -3.45
CA ILE A 183 -17.87 -17.42 -4.23
C ILE A 183 -17.67 -16.88 -5.64
N GLU A 184 -16.44 -16.55 -6.02
CA GLU A 184 -16.14 -16.08 -7.36
C GLU A 184 -16.12 -17.26 -8.35
N ILE A 185 -16.75 -17.08 -9.51
CA ILE A 185 -16.84 -18.09 -10.56
C ILE A 185 -15.97 -17.65 -11.73
N ARG A 186 -15.02 -18.51 -12.11
CA ARG A 186 -14.10 -18.29 -13.22
C ARG A 186 -14.39 -19.28 -14.33
N LYS A 187 -14.45 -18.81 -15.59
CA LYS A 187 -14.64 -19.68 -16.76
C LYS A 187 -13.28 -20.22 -17.23
N GLU A 188 -12.74 -21.19 -16.49
CA GLU A 188 -11.39 -21.73 -16.69
C GLU A 188 -11.41 -23.27 -16.58
N GLY A 189 -10.42 -23.92 -17.20
CA GLY A 189 -10.23 -25.38 -17.14
C GLY A 189 -11.20 -26.20 -18.00
N LYS A 190 -10.94 -27.52 -18.08
CA LYS A 190 -11.73 -28.47 -18.89
C LYS A 190 -13.19 -28.59 -18.41
N THR A 191 -13.42 -28.37 -17.12
CA THR A 191 -14.75 -28.38 -16.50
C THR A 191 -15.55 -27.10 -16.80
N GLY A 192 -14.92 -26.09 -17.41
CA GLY A 192 -15.55 -24.83 -17.82
C GLY A 192 -15.82 -23.83 -16.69
N ARG A 193 -15.71 -24.24 -15.41
CA ARG A 193 -15.84 -23.37 -14.24
C ARG A 193 -14.90 -23.77 -13.10
N VAL A 194 -14.39 -22.76 -12.38
CA VAL A 194 -13.65 -22.90 -11.12
C VAL A 194 -14.29 -21.95 -10.09
N TYR A 195 -14.42 -22.43 -8.86
CA TYR A 195 -15.05 -21.69 -7.75
C TYR A 195 -14.00 -21.28 -6.73
N TYR A 196 -14.01 -20.00 -6.34
CA TYR A 196 -13.05 -19.43 -5.40
C TYR A 196 -13.78 -18.76 -4.22
N PRO A 197 -13.76 -19.38 -3.02
CA PRO A 197 -14.34 -18.77 -1.82
C PRO A 197 -13.49 -17.61 -1.30
N ALA A 198 -14.16 -16.56 -0.82
CA ALA A 198 -13.48 -15.41 -0.22
C ALA A 198 -12.63 -15.81 1.01
N PRO A 199 -11.43 -15.23 1.19
CA PRO A 199 -10.57 -15.55 2.34
C PRO A 199 -11.22 -15.26 3.69
N PHE A 200 -10.99 -16.16 4.66
CA PHE A 200 -11.53 -16.11 6.03
C PHE A 200 -13.06 -16.18 6.16
N MET A 201 -13.77 -16.43 5.06
CA MET A 201 -15.22 -16.56 5.05
C MET A 201 -15.63 -17.94 5.56
N ASN A 202 -16.60 -17.97 6.47
CA ASN A 202 -17.25 -19.19 6.96
C ASN A 202 -18.75 -18.94 7.13
N ASN A 203 -19.50 -19.99 7.51
CA ASN A 203 -20.95 -19.89 7.65
C ASN A 203 -21.37 -18.91 8.75
N ASP A 204 -20.57 -18.75 9.80
CA ASP A 204 -20.88 -17.87 10.93
C ASP A 204 -20.70 -16.39 10.60
N ASN A 205 -19.82 -16.05 9.64
CA ASN A 205 -19.47 -14.68 9.30
C ASN A 205 -19.93 -14.24 7.89
N LEU A 206 -20.71 -15.08 7.21
CA LEU A 206 -21.17 -14.86 5.83
C LEU A 206 -21.83 -13.50 5.60
N ALA A 207 -22.59 -13.01 6.59
CA ALA A 207 -23.29 -11.73 6.55
C ALA A 207 -22.34 -10.51 6.46
N LEU A 208 -21.07 -10.67 6.84
CA LEU A 208 -20.07 -9.62 6.75
C LEU A 208 -19.56 -9.43 5.31
N TYR A 209 -19.58 -10.49 4.49
CA TYR A 209 -19.06 -10.52 3.13
C TYR A 209 -20.11 -10.02 2.11
N GLN A 210 -20.53 -8.77 2.29
CA GLN A 210 -21.37 -8.08 1.31
C GLN A 210 -20.56 -7.80 0.04
N ASP A 211 -21.14 -8.09 -1.13
CA ASP A 211 -20.45 -7.83 -2.38
C ASP A 211 -20.48 -6.33 -2.74
N ALA A 212 -19.68 -5.95 -3.75
CA ALA A 212 -19.55 -4.57 -4.19
C ALA A 212 -20.86 -3.97 -4.72
N TYR A 213 -21.81 -4.81 -5.17
CA TYR A 213 -23.12 -4.37 -5.65
C TYR A 213 -24.05 -4.06 -4.47
N GLU A 214 -24.10 -4.94 -3.46
CA GLU A 214 -24.84 -4.75 -2.22
C GLU A 214 -24.34 -3.52 -1.43
N ILE A 215 -23.02 -3.36 -1.33
CA ILE A 215 -22.42 -2.20 -0.64
C ILE A 215 -22.73 -0.90 -1.40
N GLY A 216 -22.78 -0.96 -2.73
CA GLY A 216 -23.06 0.17 -3.61
C GLY A 216 -21.88 1.14 -3.77
N ARG A 217 -21.88 1.84 -4.91
CA ARG A 217 -20.76 2.70 -5.35
C ARG A 217 -20.31 3.75 -4.34
N ARG A 218 -21.26 4.46 -3.71
CA ARG A 218 -20.94 5.55 -2.76
C ARG A 218 -20.19 5.04 -1.53
N ARG A 219 -20.65 3.92 -0.93
CA ARG A 219 -20.03 3.36 0.27
C ARG A 219 -18.68 2.72 -0.04
N SER A 220 -18.53 2.07 -1.19
CA SER A 220 -17.24 1.55 -1.67
C SER A 220 -16.17 2.65 -1.78
N LEU A 221 -16.55 3.85 -2.25
CA LEU A 221 -15.67 5.01 -2.30
C LEU A 221 -15.32 5.59 -0.91
N THR A 222 -16.19 5.44 0.08
CA THR A 222 -15.93 5.89 1.46
C THR A 222 -15.04 4.89 2.22
N LEU A 223 -15.24 3.59 1.98
CA LEU A 223 -14.47 2.50 2.58
C LEU A 223 -13.05 2.42 2.02
N THR A 224 -12.87 2.82 0.77
CA THR A 224 -11.56 2.93 0.12
C THR A 224 -11.05 4.36 0.36
N PRO A 225 -10.08 4.61 1.25
CA PRO A 225 -9.62 5.96 1.51
C PRO A 225 -9.11 6.62 0.23
N ARG A 226 -9.32 7.94 0.15
CA ARG A 226 -8.90 8.73 -1.01
C ARG A 226 -7.40 8.50 -1.25
N ARG A 227 -7.09 7.89 -2.40
CA ARG A 227 -5.74 7.66 -2.94
C ARG A 227 -4.83 8.90 -2.83
N ARG A 228 -5.41 10.11 -2.86
CA ARG A 228 -4.69 11.39 -2.76
C ARG A 228 -3.99 11.63 -1.41
N ALA A 229 -4.44 11.05 -0.30
CA ALA A 229 -3.86 11.36 1.01
C ALA A 229 -2.44 10.80 1.19
N THR A 230 -2.12 9.65 0.59
CA THR A 230 -0.83 8.95 0.79
C THR A 230 -0.07 8.62 -0.51
N SER A 231 -0.69 8.80 -1.69
CA SER A 231 -0.01 8.52 -2.96
C SER A 231 1.16 9.47 -3.22
N THR A 232 2.29 8.89 -3.62
CA THR A 232 3.51 9.61 -4.05
C THR A 232 3.40 10.24 -5.43
N ARG A 233 2.27 10.08 -6.15
CA ARG A 233 2.09 10.56 -7.53
C ARG A 233 1.89 12.09 -7.66
N GLY A 234 1.80 12.82 -6.54
CA GLY A 234 1.54 14.27 -6.52
C GLY A 234 2.78 15.17 -6.47
N CYS A 235 4.00 14.63 -6.58
CA CYS A 235 5.24 15.40 -6.40
C CYS A 235 5.70 16.17 -7.66
N ARG A 236 4.77 16.82 -8.37
CA ARG A 236 5.09 17.90 -9.32
C ARG A 236 4.86 19.27 -8.66
#